data_AF-A0AAW2L3A7-F1
#
_entry.id   AF-A0AAW2L3A7-F1
#
_cell.length_a   1.000
_cell.length_b   1.000
_cell.length_c   1.000
_cell.angle_alpha   90.00
_cell.angle_beta   90.00
_cell.angle_gamma   90.00
#
_symmetry.space_group_name_H-M   'P 1'
#
loop_
_entity.id
_entity.type
_entity.pdbx_description
1 polymer ?
#
loop_
_entity_poly.entity_id
_entity_poly.type
_entity_poly.pdbx_seq_one_letter_code
_entity_poly.pdbx_strand_id
1 'polypeptide(L)'
;MWAVFSRNFSSGTVGEGAADKIEILNDVVDVLGDKAVEVAGQVAPVVSEVAVVAADSFFPVAALQYLIDYVHTYTGFNWWASIAVTTLLIRSIQLPLLINQLKSTSKFTLLRPKLEAIKEEMQNREMSPNAVAEGQAQMKKLFKEYGVTPFTPLKGLLISGPIFCSFFFAVNNLAEKVPSFKEGGALWFTDLTTPDSMYIFPVLTALTFWITVECNAQEGLEGNPTAGTIKNVSRAFAALTIPFTASFAKVFMKILQFLLPTSAGDVTQSAIFCYWITSNLFSLSYGLVIKKPKVKEFLGIPIIPVTPPSTNQKPGLSFFDSLKKYAAAQQKQSLSSRAEASSKPTNQRIAPTSALNQRIKSLEKEVKGRKKGKRR
;
A
#
# COMPACT_ATOMS: atom_id res chain seq x y z
N MET A 1 -7.95 -19.29 45.52
CA MET A 1 -8.17 -19.14 46.98
C MET A 1 -9.40 -18.26 47.21
N TRP A 2 -10.52 -18.70 46.60
CA TRP A 2 -11.87 -18.22 46.86
C TRP A 2 -12.30 -18.76 48.24
N ALA A 3 -13.18 -18.04 48.95
CA ALA A 3 -13.89 -18.44 50.19
C ALA A 3 -13.37 -17.99 51.59
N VAL A 4 -12.57 -16.92 51.71
CA VAL A 4 -12.23 -16.35 53.06
C VAL A 4 -12.73 -14.93 53.30
N PHE A 5 -13.19 -14.19 52.28
CA PHE A 5 -13.63 -12.80 52.47
C PHE A 5 -15.16 -12.63 52.59
N SER A 6 -15.85 -13.68 53.06
CA SER A 6 -17.28 -13.67 53.34
C SER A 6 -17.53 -13.96 54.83
N ARG A 7 -17.17 -13.01 55.70
CA ARG A 7 -17.71 -12.92 57.07
C ARG A 7 -17.32 -11.59 57.67
N ASN A 8 -18.30 -10.91 58.26
CA ASN A 8 -18.25 -9.56 58.85
C ASN A 8 -18.49 -8.52 57.74
N PHE A 9 -19.71 -8.09 57.46
CA PHE A 9 -20.62 -7.45 58.41
C PHE A 9 -22.07 -7.83 58.11
N SER A 10 -22.74 -8.41 59.10
CA SER A 10 -24.19 -8.47 59.15
C SER A 10 -24.66 -7.51 60.23
N SER A 11 -25.70 -6.74 59.87
CA SER A 11 -26.87 -6.42 60.69
C SER A 11 -27.10 -4.95 61.07
N GLY A 12 -28.34 -4.53 60.78
CA GLY A 12 -29.02 -3.32 61.24
C GLY A 12 -29.20 -2.29 60.12
N THR A 13 -30.38 -1.90 59.64
CA THR A 13 -31.78 -2.09 60.08
C THR A 13 -32.66 -1.77 58.86
N VAL A 14 -33.71 -2.57 58.64
CA VAL A 14 -34.71 -2.39 57.58
C VAL A 14 -35.57 -1.16 57.90
N GLY A 15 -35.67 -0.21 56.97
CA GLY A 15 -36.57 0.94 57.04
C GLY A 15 -37.36 1.05 55.73
N GLU A 16 -38.68 1.22 55.85
CA GLU A 16 -39.74 1.23 54.83
C GLU A 16 -39.52 2.12 53.57
N GLY A 17 -38.47 2.94 53.50
CA GLY A 17 -38.10 3.68 52.27
C GLY A 17 -37.14 2.95 51.33
N ALA A 18 -36.69 1.75 51.69
CA ALA A 18 -35.79 0.94 50.86
C ALA A 18 -36.53 0.10 49.80
N ALA A 19 -37.78 -0.29 50.07
CA ALA A 19 -38.57 -1.10 49.14
C ALA A 19 -38.89 -0.33 47.86
N ASP A 20 -39.41 0.89 47.97
CA ASP A 20 -39.71 1.76 46.81
C ASP A 20 -38.45 2.10 45.99
N LYS A 21 -37.30 2.29 46.66
CA LYS A 21 -36.03 2.53 45.96
C LYS A 21 -35.49 1.29 45.26
N ILE A 22 -35.70 0.11 45.84
CA ILE A 22 -35.30 -1.17 45.24
C ILE A 22 -36.21 -1.50 44.05
N GLU A 23 -37.50 -1.18 44.13
CA GLU A 23 -38.45 -1.37 43.03
C GLU A 23 -38.15 -0.43 41.85
N ILE A 24 -37.87 0.86 42.10
CA ILE A 24 -37.42 1.79 41.06
C ILE A 24 -36.05 1.40 40.48
N LEU A 25 -35.12 0.91 41.30
CA LEU A 25 -33.83 0.42 40.82
C LEU A 25 -33.98 -0.82 39.96
N ASN A 26 -34.89 -1.74 40.31
CA ASN A 26 -35.18 -2.92 39.51
C ASN A 26 -35.90 -2.56 38.21
N ASP A 27 -36.87 -1.64 38.22
CA ASP A 27 -37.52 -1.13 37.01
C ASP A 27 -36.54 -0.40 36.08
N VAL A 28 -35.61 0.38 36.64
CA VAL A 28 -34.56 1.04 35.84
C VAL A 28 -33.56 0.02 35.30
N VAL A 29 -33.23 -1.02 36.08
CA VAL A 29 -32.35 -2.13 35.64
C VAL A 29 -33.04 -2.98 34.57
N ASP A 30 -34.33 -3.24 34.67
CA ASP A 30 -35.11 -3.98 33.68
C ASP A 30 -35.31 -3.14 32.41
N VAL A 31 -35.60 -1.84 32.52
CA VAL A 31 -35.69 -0.96 31.33
C VAL A 31 -34.32 -0.78 30.64
N LEU A 32 -33.22 -0.73 31.39
CA LEU A 32 -31.87 -0.73 30.83
C LEU A 32 -31.48 -2.10 30.28
N GLY A 33 -31.94 -3.19 30.91
CA GLY A 33 -31.77 -4.57 30.51
C GLY A 33 -32.51 -4.86 29.21
N ASP A 34 -33.78 -4.49 29.11
CA ASP A 34 -34.61 -4.62 27.91
C ASP A 34 -34.07 -3.78 26.77
N LYS A 35 -33.61 -2.54 27.03
CA LYS A 35 -32.92 -1.75 25.99
C LYS A 35 -31.58 -2.34 25.59
N ALA A 36 -30.81 -2.91 26.52
CA ALA A 36 -29.55 -3.58 26.20
C ALA A 36 -29.78 -4.90 25.44
N VAL A 37 -30.87 -5.62 25.73
CA VAL A 37 -31.29 -6.85 25.07
C VAL A 37 -31.91 -6.55 23.70
N GLU A 38 -32.63 -5.45 23.54
CA GLU A 38 -33.14 -4.98 22.25
C GLU A 38 -32.01 -4.50 21.35
N VAL A 39 -31.04 -3.74 21.90
CA VAL A 39 -29.79 -3.39 21.21
C VAL A 39 -28.98 -4.64 20.90
N ALA A 40 -28.80 -5.58 21.82
CA ALA A 40 -28.09 -6.83 21.56
C ALA A 40 -28.81 -7.72 20.53
N GLY A 41 -30.15 -7.73 20.52
CA GLY A 41 -30.98 -8.47 19.58
C GLY A 41 -30.95 -7.88 18.16
N GLN A 42 -30.75 -6.58 18.02
CA GLN A 42 -30.52 -5.91 16.74
C GLN A 42 -29.06 -6.04 16.26
N VAL A 43 -28.10 -6.11 17.18
CA VAL A 43 -26.65 -6.20 16.91
C VAL A 43 -26.19 -7.64 16.59
N ALA A 44 -26.80 -8.65 17.21
CA ALA A 44 -26.45 -10.06 16.98
C ALA A 44 -26.57 -10.56 15.52
N PRO A 45 -27.63 -10.25 14.76
CA PRO A 45 -27.74 -10.72 13.37
C PRO A 45 -26.73 -10.03 12.44
N VAL A 46 -26.45 -8.74 12.63
CA VAL A 46 -25.53 -7.95 11.79
C VAL A 46 -24.06 -8.39 11.95
N VAL A 47 -23.64 -8.67 13.20
CA VAL A 47 -22.30 -9.21 13.46
C VAL A 47 -22.16 -10.64 12.89
N SER A 48 -23.26 -11.41 12.83
CA SER A 48 -23.24 -12.78 12.33
C SER A 48 -23.02 -12.89 10.82
N GLU A 49 -23.59 -11.98 10.02
CA GLU A 49 -23.46 -12.01 8.55
C GLU A 49 -22.05 -11.66 8.10
N VAL A 50 -21.43 -10.64 8.70
CA VAL A 50 -20.06 -10.24 8.37
C VAL A 50 -19.03 -11.27 8.84
N ALA A 51 -19.23 -11.87 10.01
CA ALA A 51 -18.31 -12.87 10.55
C ALA A 51 -18.18 -14.11 9.63
N VAL A 52 -19.29 -14.55 9.02
CA VAL A 52 -19.27 -15.66 8.04
C VAL A 52 -18.44 -15.30 6.81
N VAL A 53 -18.61 -14.07 6.31
CA VAL A 53 -17.85 -13.59 5.14
C VAL A 53 -16.36 -13.40 5.45
N ALA A 54 -16.05 -12.96 6.67
CA ALA A 54 -14.69 -12.73 7.12
C ALA A 54 -13.93 -14.04 7.39
N ALA A 55 -14.61 -15.12 7.78
CA ALA A 55 -14.00 -16.43 8.00
C ALA A 55 -13.35 -17.01 6.74
N ASP A 56 -13.92 -16.74 5.56
CA ASP A 56 -13.39 -17.18 4.26
C ASP A 56 -12.31 -16.25 3.69
N SER A 57 -12.06 -15.11 4.34
CA SER A 57 -11.24 -14.03 3.79
C SER A 57 -9.81 -14.05 4.32
N PHE A 58 -8.84 -13.66 3.50
CA PHE A 58 -7.45 -13.52 3.93
C PHE A 58 -7.32 -12.46 5.05
N PHE A 59 -6.37 -12.63 5.97
CA PHE A 59 -6.32 -11.89 7.24
C PHE A 59 -6.53 -10.35 7.14
N PRO A 60 -5.84 -9.59 6.26
CA PRO A 60 -6.06 -8.14 6.13
C PRO A 60 -7.46 -7.78 5.59
N VAL A 61 -8.04 -8.66 4.76
CA VAL A 61 -9.41 -8.50 4.24
C VAL A 61 -10.41 -8.73 5.36
N ALA A 62 -10.27 -9.84 6.09
CA ALA A 62 -11.11 -10.17 7.25
C ALA A 62 -11.04 -9.07 8.32
N ALA A 63 -9.85 -8.58 8.65
CA ALA A 63 -9.67 -7.49 9.61
C ALA A 63 -10.40 -6.20 9.19
N LEU A 64 -10.37 -5.86 7.88
CA LEU A 64 -11.12 -4.71 7.37
C LEU A 64 -12.62 -4.93 7.41
N GLN A 65 -13.11 -6.15 7.14
CA GLN A 65 -14.53 -6.47 7.22
C GLN A 65 -15.05 -6.32 8.64
N TYR A 66 -14.35 -6.88 9.62
CA TYR A 66 -14.68 -6.68 11.04
C TYR A 66 -14.61 -5.22 11.46
N LEU A 67 -13.66 -4.44 10.93
CA LEU A 67 -13.57 -3.03 11.27
C LEU A 67 -14.73 -2.22 10.69
N ILE A 68 -15.15 -2.49 9.44
CA ILE A 68 -16.32 -1.85 8.82
C ILE A 68 -17.58 -2.20 9.61
N ASP A 69 -17.75 -3.48 9.97
CA ASP A 69 -18.86 -3.96 10.79
C ASP A 69 -18.89 -3.35 12.19
N TYR A 70 -17.73 -3.26 12.84
CA TYR A 70 -17.61 -2.61 14.15
C TYR A 70 -18.00 -1.13 14.08
N VAL A 71 -17.54 -0.40 13.05
CA VAL A 71 -17.95 0.99 12.84
C VAL A 71 -19.44 1.09 12.61
N HIS A 72 -20.02 0.24 11.75
CA HIS A 72 -21.45 0.19 11.46
C HIS A 72 -22.28 -0.03 12.73
N THR A 73 -21.96 -1.08 13.47
CA THR A 73 -22.66 -1.48 14.70
C THR A 73 -22.50 -0.46 15.83
N TYR A 74 -21.30 0.07 16.05
CA TYR A 74 -21.04 1.01 17.15
C TYR A 74 -21.63 2.40 16.90
N THR A 75 -21.63 2.88 15.65
CA THR A 75 -22.11 4.23 15.31
C THR A 75 -23.57 4.27 14.85
N GLY A 76 -24.12 3.15 14.41
CA GLY A 76 -25.44 3.08 13.76
C GLY A 76 -25.45 3.73 12.37
N PHE A 77 -24.30 4.00 11.76
CA PHE A 77 -24.22 4.61 10.44
C PHE A 77 -24.56 3.62 9.34
N ASN A 78 -25.22 4.06 8.27
CA ASN A 78 -25.41 3.25 7.06
C ASN A 78 -24.07 2.69 6.52
N TRP A 79 -24.12 1.56 5.81
CA TRP A 79 -22.93 0.87 5.32
C TRP A 79 -21.99 1.75 4.49
N TRP A 80 -22.53 2.63 3.62
CA TRP A 80 -21.71 3.55 2.84
C TRP A 80 -20.88 4.52 3.71
N ALA A 81 -21.47 5.00 4.81
CA ALA A 81 -20.82 5.91 5.74
C ALA A 81 -19.82 5.16 6.63
N SER A 82 -20.13 3.92 7.01
CA SER A 82 -19.21 3.05 7.75
C SER A 82 -17.95 2.72 6.95
N ILE A 83 -18.08 2.48 5.64
CA ILE A 83 -16.95 2.33 4.71
C ILE A 83 -16.12 3.63 4.67
N ALA A 84 -16.77 4.80 4.55
CA ALA A 84 -16.09 6.09 4.51
C ALA A 84 -15.32 6.38 5.81
N VAL A 85 -15.95 6.22 6.97
CA VAL A 85 -15.31 6.43 8.29
C VAL A 85 -14.14 5.46 8.48
N THR A 86 -14.32 4.18 8.15
CA THR A 86 -13.23 3.19 8.22
C THR A 86 -12.06 3.58 7.32
N THR A 87 -12.34 4.11 6.13
CA THR A 87 -11.31 4.62 5.22
C THR A 87 -10.51 5.76 5.87
N LEU A 88 -11.19 6.71 6.51
CA LEU A 88 -10.53 7.83 7.21
C LEU A 88 -9.69 7.35 8.40
N LEU A 89 -10.15 6.37 9.17
CA LEU A 89 -9.41 5.78 10.28
C LEU A 89 -8.11 5.14 9.79
N ILE A 90 -8.18 4.26 8.79
CA ILE A 90 -6.99 3.60 8.24
C ILE A 90 -6.02 4.64 7.65
N ARG A 91 -6.54 5.64 6.94
CA ARG A 91 -5.70 6.73 6.38
C ARG A 91 -5.01 7.57 7.45
N SER A 92 -5.69 7.80 8.56
CA SER A 92 -5.12 8.51 9.71
C SER A 92 -3.98 7.70 10.35
N ILE A 93 -4.14 6.39 10.48
CA ILE A 93 -3.08 5.48 10.97
C ILE A 93 -1.88 5.45 10.00
N GLN A 94 -2.14 5.56 8.69
CA GLN A 94 -1.11 5.60 7.65
C GLN A 94 -0.38 6.94 7.54
N LEU A 95 -0.90 8.00 8.17
CA LEU A 95 -0.35 9.35 8.07
C LEU A 95 1.17 9.45 8.31
N PRO A 96 1.77 8.88 9.37
CA PRO A 96 3.23 8.91 9.56
C PRO A 96 4.00 8.25 8.42
N LEU A 97 3.46 7.16 7.86
CA LEU A 97 4.05 6.46 6.71
C LEU A 97 4.02 7.35 5.46
N LEU A 98 2.88 8.02 5.21
CA LEU A 98 2.71 8.96 4.09
C LEU A 98 3.68 10.14 4.19
N ILE A 99 3.89 10.69 5.40
CA ILE A 99 4.85 11.77 5.64
C ILE A 99 6.28 11.31 5.35
N ASN A 100 6.67 10.11 5.81
CA ASN A 100 8.01 9.55 5.56
C ASN A 100 8.24 9.27 4.07
N GLN A 101 7.21 8.79 3.38
CA GLN A 101 7.23 8.61 1.94
C GLN A 101 7.41 9.96 1.24
N LEU A 102 6.65 10.99 1.64
CA LEU A 102 6.76 12.32 1.07
C LEU A 102 8.16 12.93 1.27
N LYS A 103 8.73 12.84 2.47
CA LYS A 103 10.12 13.27 2.74
C LYS A 103 11.11 12.62 1.76
N SER A 104 10.98 11.32 1.54
CA SER A 104 11.86 10.57 0.64
C SER A 104 11.68 11.03 -0.81
N THR A 105 10.43 11.27 -1.24
CA THR A 105 10.13 11.80 -2.57
C THR A 105 10.65 13.22 -2.75
N SER A 106 10.52 14.11 -1.77
CA SER A 106 11.06 15.48 -1.83
C SER A 106 12.59 15.47 -1.98
N LYS A 107 13.30 14.62 -1.24
CA LYS A 107 14.76 14.43 -1.40
C LYS A 107 15.10 13.92 -2.80
N PHE A 108 14.31 13.02 -3.35
CA PHE A 108 14.48 12.53 -4.72
C PHE A 108 14.24 13.63 -5.77
N THR A 109 13.26 14.51 -5.56
CA THR A 109 13.02 15.66 -6.44
C THR A 109 14.21 16.63 -6.45
N LEU A 110 14.80 16.92 -5.29
CA LEU A 110 16.02 17.74 -5.19
C LEU A 110 17.24 17.10 -5.84
N LEU A 111 17.29 15.77 -5.84
CA LEU A 111 18.34 14.97 -6.45
C LEU A 111 18.26 14.96 -7.99
N ARG A 112 17.04 15.01 -8.55
CA ARG A 112 16.77 14.89 -10.00
C ARG A 112 17.62 15.80 -10.89
N PRO A 113 17.72 17.13 -10.68
CA PRO A 113 18.50 17.99 -11.56
C PRO A 113 20.00 17.64 -11.56
N LYS A 114 20.56 17.20 -10.42
CA LYS A 114 21.95 16.75 -10.34
C LYS A 114 22.18 15.44 -11.12
N LEU A 115 21.20 14.53 -11.12
CA LEU A 115 21.27 13.32 -11.95
C LEU A 115 21.21 13.66 -13.45
N GLU A 116 20.44 14.68 -13.82
CA GLU A 116 20.36 15.16 -15.21
C GLU A 116 21.69 15.76 -15.67
N ALA A 117 22.38 16.53 -14.82
CA ALA A 117 23.71 17.06 -15.11
C ALA A 117 24.78 15.97 -15.33
N ILE A 118 24.82 14.94 -14.47
CA ILE A 118 25.75 13.80 -14.64
C ILE A 118 25.46 13.08 -15.98
N LYS A 119 24.19 12.96 -16.34
CA LYS A 119 23.79 12.34 -17.60
C LYS A 119 24.22 13.17 -18.82
N GLU A 120 24.10 14.48 -18.74
CA GLU A 120 24.59 15.38 -19.78
C GLU A 120 26.11 15.29 -19.93
N GLU A 121 26.86 15.22 -18.83
CA GLU A 121 28.30 14.99 -18.86
C GLU A 121 28.67 13.66 -19.53
N MET A 122 27.95 12.57 -19.21
CA MET A 122 28.14 11.28 -19.88
C MET A 122 27.87 11.36 -21.39
N GLN A 123 26.86 12.13 -21.81
CA GLN A 123 26.52 12.32 -23.23
C GLN A 123 27.57 13.16 -23.95
N ASN A 124 28.07 14.22 -23.31
CA ASN A 124 29.13 15.07 -23.86
C ASN A 124 30.46 14.31 -24.03
N ARG A 125 30.70 13.28 -23.21
CA ARG A 125 31.84 12.35 -23.34
C ARG A 125 31.53 11.12 -24.21
N GLU A 126 30.59 11.27 -25.14
CA GLU A 126 30.17 10.26 -26.13
C GLU A 126 29.71 8.90 -25.54
N MET A 127 29.29 8.87 -24.27
CA MET A 127 29.04 7.61 -23.56
C MET A 127 30.21 6.60 -23.67
N SER A 128 31.45 7.10 -23.65
CA SER A 128 32.63 6.23 -23.53
C SER A 128 32.50 5.30 -22.30
N PRO A 129 33.01 4.06 -22.34
CA PRO A 129 32.88 3.10 -21.23
C PRO A 129 33.35 3.67 -19.88
N ASN A 130 34.42 4.47 -19.91
CA ASN A 130 34.96 5.14 -18.73
C ASN A 130 34.02 6.23 -18.20
N ALA A 131 33.47 7.09 -19.08
CA ALA A 131 32.52 8.12 -18.68
C ALA A 131 31.21 7.52 -18.12
N VAL A 132 30.75 6.40 -18.67
CA VAL A 132 29.57 5.69 -18.15
C VAL A 132 29.85 5.10 -16.77
N ALA A 133 31.02 4.50 -16.55
CA ALA A 133 31.40 3.96 -15.25
C ALA A 133 31.53 5.07 -14.18
N GLU A 134 32.17 6.19 -14.53
CA GLU A 134 32.29 7.36 -13.67
C GLU A 134 30.91 7.95 -13.33
N GLY A 135 30.06 8.17 -14.33
CA GLY A 135 28.72 8.71 -14.14
C GLY A 135 27.84 7.80 -13.28
N GLN A 136 27.90 6.48 -13.47
CA GLN A 136 27.19 5.53 -12.62
C GLN A 136 27.68 5.56 -11.16
N ALA A 137 28.99 5.66 -10.94
CA ALA A 137 29.57 5.76 -9.61
C ALA A 137 29.14 7.06 -8.91
N GLN A 138 29.15 8.18 -9.63
CA GLN A 138 28.67 9.47 -9.12
C GLN A 138 27.17 9.44 -8.80
N MET A 139 26.33 8.90 -9.68
CA MET A 139 24.90 8.74 -9.42
C MET A 139 24.67 7.89 -8.16
N LYS A 140 25.37 6.76 -8.01
CA LYS A 140 25.27 5.89 -6.82
C LYS A 140 25.69 6.61 -5.54
N LYS A 141 26.79 7.40 -5.59
CA LYS A 141 27.25 8.22 -4.47
C LYS A 141 26.17 9.23 -4.07
N LEU A 142 25.55 9.88 -5.05
CA LEU A 142 24.54 10.90 -4.83
C LEU A 142 23.24 10.32 -4.25
N PHE A 143 22.79 9.16 -4.73
CA PHE A 143 21.68 8.41 -4.11
C PHE A 143 21.96 8.08 -2.64
N LYS A 144 23.20 7.66 -2.32
CA LYS A 144 23.63 7.36 -0.94
C LYS A 144 23.67 8.61 -0.06
N GLU A 145 24.16 9.73 -0.58
CA GLU A 145 24.24 11.02 0.13
C GLU A 145 22.85 11.55 0.49
N TYR A 146 21.90 11.48 -0.43
CA TYR A 146 20.52 11.91 -0.20
C TYR A 146 19.68 10.85 0.56
N GLY A 147 20.22 9.64 0.75
CA GLY A 147 19.53 8.54 1.44
C GLY A 147 18.30 8.03 0.68
N VAL A 148 18.27 8.16 -0.65
CA VAL A 148 17.14 7.78 -1.50
C VAL A 148 17.56 6.73 -2.53
N THR A 149 16.61 5.91 -2.98
CA THR A 149 16.83 4.91 -4.04
C THR A 149 16.14 5.33 -5.35
N PRO A 150 16.55 4.78 -6.51
CA PRO A 150 15.85 5.02 -7.79
C PRO A 150 14.37 4.66 -7.75
N PHE A 151 14.00 3.69 -6.90
CA PHE A 151 12.62 3.23 -6.72
C PHE A 151 11.84 4.01 -5.65
N THR A 152 12.41 5.08 -5.08
CA THR A 152 11.74 5.88 -4.03
C THR A 152 10.33 6.33 -4.46
N PRO A 153 10.11 6.83 -5.69
CA PRO A 153 8.76 7.16 -6.15
C PRO A 153 7.82 5.95 -6.24
N LEU A 154 8.35 4.76 -6.57
CA LEU A 154 7.57 3.52 -6.71
C LEU A 154 7.19 2.89 -5.37
N LYS A 155 7.97 3.11 -4.30
CA LYS A 155 7.68 2.58 -2.96
C LYS A 155 6.28 2.95 -2.48
N GLY A 156 5.81 4.14 -2.83
CA GLY A 156 4.46 4.59 -2.50
C GLY A 156 3.36 3.70 -3.07
N LEU A 157 3.50 3.32 -4.34
CA LEU A 157 2.57 2.43 -5.00
C LEU A 157 2.63 1.01 -4.41
N LEU A 158 3.83 0.53 -4.10
CA LEU A 158 4.03 -0.79 -3.48
C LEU A 158 3.43 -0.88 -2.07
N ILE A 159 3.43 0.21 -1.31
CA ILE A 159 2.79 0.28 0.00
C ILE A 159 1.27 0.40 -0.16
N SER A 160 0.79 1.28 -1.04
CA SER A 160 -0.63 1.56 -1.19
C SER A 160 -1.39 0.43 -1.87
N GLY A 161 -0.73 -0.34 -2.75
CA GLY A 161 -1.33 -1.43 -3.51
C GLY A 161 -1.98 -2.52 -2.64
N PRO A 162 -1.24 -3.15 -1.71
CA PRO A 162 -1.80 -4.17 -0.82
C PRO A 162 -2.97 -3.68 0.04
N ILE A 163 -2.89 -2.45 0.54
CA ILE A 163 -3.98 -1.81 1.31
C ILE A 163 -5.21 -1.63 0.42
N PHE A 164 -5.01 -1.13 -0.81
CA PHE A 164 -6.07 -0.98 -1.78
C PHE A 164 -6.73 -2.32 -2.11
N CYS A 165 -5.94 -3.36 -2.39
CA CYS A 165 -6.46 -4.71 -2.63
C CYS A 165 -7.26 -5.22 -1.44
N SER A 166 -6.78 -4.97 -0.21
CA SER A 166 -7.47 -5.41 1.00
C SER A 166 -8.84 -4.74 1.15
N PHE A 167 -8.92 -3.41 0.96
CA PHE A 167 -10.19 -2.68 0.94
C PHE A 167 -11.11 -3.13 -0.19
N PHE A 168 -10.54 -3.32 -1.39
CA PHE A 168 -11.28 -3.78 -2.55
C PHE A 168 -11.94 -5.13 -2.27
N PHE A 169 -11.19 -6.14 -1.86
CA PHE A 169 -11.75 -7.45 -1.56
C PHE A 169 -12.71 -7.41 -0.37
N ALA A 170 -12.40 -6.64 0.67
CA ALA A 170 -13.26 -6.54 1.85
C ALA A 170 -14.66 -6.02 1.46
N VAL A 171 -14.69 -4.90 0.74
CA VAL A 171 -15.95 -4.27 0.33
C VAL A 171 -16.69 -5.12 -0.70
N ASN A 172 -16.01 -5.73 -1.68
CA ASN A 172 -16.67 -6.58 -2.67
C ASN A 172 -17.27 -7.85 -2.05
N ASN A 173 -16.52 -8.52 -1.17
CA ASN A 173 -17.01 -9.71 -0.47
C ASN A 173 -18.24 -9.38 0.40
N LEU A 174 -18.23 -8.22 1.06
CA LEU A 174 -19.39 -7.77 1.84
C LEU A 174 -20.59 -7.50 0.93
N ALA A 175 -20.43 -6.71 -0.12
CA ALA A 175 -21.55 -6.40 -1.00
C ALA A 175 -22.05 -7.60 -1.83
N GLU A 176 -21.27 -8.68 -2.00
CA GLU A 176 -21.75 -9.93 -2.60
C GLU A 176 -22.53 -10.80 -1.60
N LYS A 177 -22.04 -10.92 -0.36
CA LYS A 177 -22.51 -11.94 0.60
C LYS A 177 -23.35 -11.40 1.75
N VAL A 178 -23.40 -10.08 1.96
CA VAL A 178 -24.12 -9.43 3.06
C VAL A 178 -25.41 -8.78 2.52
N PRO A 179 -26.59 -9.32 2.84
CA PRO A 179 -27.86 -8.80 2.32
C PRO A 179 -28.15 -7.35 2.70
N SER A 180 -27.73 -6.93 3.90
CA SER A 180 -27.96 -5.57 4.42
C SER A 180 -27.26 -4.47 3.60
N PHE A 181 -26.29 -4.82 2.73
CA PHE A 181 -25.68 -3.88 1.79
C PHE A 181 -26.63 -3.41 0.68
N LYS A 182 -27.71 -4.16 0.38
CA LYS A 182 -28.70 -3.77 -0.64
C LYS A 182 -29.52 -2.54 -0.27
N GLU A 183 -29.66 -2.27 1.03
CA GLU A 183 -30.37 -1.11 1.56
C GLU A 183 -29.42 -0.16 2.31
N GLY A 184 -28.12 -0.48 2.32
CA GLY A 184 -27.08 0.23 3.07
C GLY A 184 -26.58 1.52 2.45
N GLY A 185 -27.13 1.93 1.30
CA GLY A 185 -26.74 3.10 0.54
C GLY A 185 -27.49 4.37 0.93
N ALA A 186 -27.45 5.39 0.07
CA ALA A 186 -28.16 6.66 0.29
C ALA A 186 -28.53 7.35 -1.02
N LEU A 187 -29.48 8.29 -0.94
CA LEU A 187 -29.88 9.18 -2.04
C LEU A 187 -30.15 8.43 -3.36
N TRP A 188 -29.27 8.55 -4.35
CA TRP A 188 -29.41 7.94 -5.68
C TRP A 188 -28.78 6.53 -5.79
N PHE A 189 -28.13 6.04 -4.73
CA PHE A 189 -27.40 4.77 -4.68
C PHE A 189 -27.85 3.95 -3.47
N THR A 190 -29.14 3.62 -3.36
CA THR A 190 -29.66 2.84 -2.22
C THR A 190 -29.04 1.44 -2.12
N ASP A 191 -28.78 0.82 -3.27
CA ASP A 191 -28.17 -0.50 -3.37
C ASP A 191 -26.66 -0.39 -3.62
N LEU A 192 -25.86 -0.75 -2.62
CA LEU A 192 -24.40 -0.74 -2.73
C LEU A 192 -23.85 -1.93 -3.53
N THR A 193 -24.66 -2.95 -3.78
CA THR A 193 -24.30 -4.21 -4.44
C THR A 193 -24.47 -4.15 -5.96
N THR A 194 -25.07 -3.08 -6.48
CA THR A 194 -25.25 -2.87 -7.91
C THR A 194 -24.33 -1.77 -8.45
N PRO A 195 -23.97 -1.81 -9.74
CA PRO A 195 -23.27 -0.70 -10.39
C PRO A 195 -24.12 0.57 -10.40
N ASP A 196 -23.47 1.73 -10.29
CA ASP A 196 -24.15 3.02 -10.36
C ASP A 196 -24.79 3.26 -11.75
N SER A 197 -26.11 3.19 -11.81
CA SER A 197 -26.86 3.39 -13.05
C SER A 197 -26.78 4.81 -13.58
N MET A 198 -26.51 5.81 -12.73
CA MET A 198 -26.48 7.22 -13.08
C MET A 198 -25.07 7.72 -13.42
N TYR A 199 -24.04 6.86 -13.29
CA TYR A 199 -22.62 7.18 -13.51
C TYR A 199 -22.08 8.36 -12.67
N ILE A 200 -22.78 8.76 -11.61
CA ILE A 200 -22.36 9.83 -10.70
C ILE A 200 -21.07 9.43 -9.96
N PHE A 201 -20.99 8.22 -9.44
CA PHE A 201 -19.83 7.72 -8.70
C PHE A 201 -18.54 7.64 -9.54
N PRO A 202 -18.55 7.06 -10.75
CA PRO A 202 -17.40 7.10 -11.66
C PRO A 202 -16.93 8.54 -11.95
N VAL A 203 -17.86 9.45 -12.26
CA VAL A 203 -17.53 10.85 -12.58
C VAL A 203 -16.94 11.56 -11.37
N LEU A 204 -17.57 11.46 -10.19
CA LEU A 204 -17.08 12.06 -8.94
C LEU A 204 -15.70 11.51 -8.55
N THR A 205 -15.49 10.21 -8.69
CA THR A 205 -14.20 9.59 -8.39
C THR A 205 -13.12 10.09 -9.33
N ALA A 206 -13.42 10.20 -10.62
CA ALA A 206 -12.46 10.69 -11.60
C ALA A 206 -12.14 12.18 -11.38
N LEU A 207 -13.14 13.01 -11.07
CA LEU A 207 -12.95 14.42 -10.73
C LEU A 207 -12.12 14.60 -9.44
N THR A 208 -12.46 13.89 -8.36
CA THR A 208 -11.71 13.98 -7.10
C THR A 208 -10.27 13.48 -7.25
N PHE A 209 -10.07 12.41 -8.04
CA PHE A 209 -8.73 11.93 -8.37
C PHE A 209 -7.94 12.97 -9.17
N TRP A 210 -8.55 13.56 -10.20
CA TRP A 210 -7.94 14.62 -11.00
C TRP A 210 -7.48 15.78 -10.12
N ILE A 211 -8.38 16.30 -9.28
CA ILE A 211 -8.08 17.42 -8.37
C ILE A 211 -6.93 17.03 -7.45
N THR A 212 -6.95 15.80 -6.91
CA THR A 212 -5.88 15.28 -6.06
C THR A 212 -4.54 15.28 -6.81
N VAL A 213 -4.49 14.78 -8.04
CA VAL A 213 -3.27 14.77 -8.86
C VAL A 213 -2.78 16.18 -9.15
N GLU A 214 -3.66 17.07 -9.60
CA GLU A 214 -3.27 18.44 -9.97
C GLU A 214 -2.78 19.23 -8.75
N CYS A 215 -3.40 19.04 -7.58
CA CYS A 215 -2.95 19.66 -6.35
C CYS A 215 -1.62 19.05 -5.88
N ASN A 216 -1.44 17.73 -5.91
CA ASN A 216 -0.21 17.10 -5.40
C ASN A 216 0.98 17.21 -6.37
N ALA A 217 0.77 17.24 -7.70
CA ALA A 217 1.82 17.29 -8.71
C ALA A 217 2.59 18.62 -8.73
N GLN A 218 1.96 19.71 -8.27
CA GLN A 218 2.58 21.04 -8.24
C GLN A 218 3.86 21.07 -7.38
N GLU A 219 3.91 20.31 -6.29
CA GLU A 219 5.04 20.35 -5.36
C GLU A 219 6.36 19.83 -5.95
N GLY A 220 6.33 19.07 -7.06
CA GLY A 220 7.53 18.52 -7.70
C GLY A 220 7.98 19.27 -8.96
N LEU A 221 7.22 20.28 -9.39
CA LEU A 221 7.38 20.96 -10.68
C LEU A 221 7.62 22.47 -10.55
N GLU A 222 7.50 23.00 -9.33
CA GLU A 222 7.85 24.37 -8.99
C GLU A 222 9.32 24.63 -9.36
N GLY A 223 9.54 25.49 -10.37
CA GLY A 223 10.87 25.88 -10.86
C GLY A 223 11.37 25.21 -12.16
N ASN A 224 10.58 24.36 -12.82
CA ASN A 224 10.93 23.80 -14.13
C ASN A 224 10.32 24.64 -15.28
N PRO A 225 11.08 25.09 -16.29
CA PRO A 225 10.54 25.81 -17.46
C PRO A 225 9.50 24.98 -18.26
N THR A 226 9.50 23.66 -18.06
CA THR A 226 8.56 22.69 -18.66
C THR A 226 7.31 22.48 -17.80
N ALA A 227 7.13 23.23 -16.70
CA ALA A 227 5.99 23.07 -15.79
C ALA A 227 4.64 23.20 -16.50
N GLY A 228 4.52 24.10 -17.48
CA GLY A 228 3.31 24.23 -18.31
C GLY A 228 3.02 23.00 -19.16
N THR A 229 4.04 22.44 -19.81
CA THR A 229 3.93 21.20 -20.60
C THR A 229 3.62 20.01 -19.70
N ILE A 230 4.26 19.90 -18.53
CA ILE A 230 4.00 18.81 -17.59
C ILE A 230 2.60 18.93 -16.98
N LYS A 231 2.09 20.14 -16.77
CA LYS A 231 0.70 20.38 -16.37
C LYS A 231 -0.30 19.98 -17.47
N ASN A 232 -0.01 20.28 -18.72
CA ASN A 232 -0.87 19.84 -19.82
C ASN A 232 -0.84 18.30 -20.00
N VAL A 233 0.31 17.68 -19.77
CA VAL A 233 0.45 16.21 -19.76
C VAL A 233 -0.23 15.58 -18.53
N SER A 234 -0.15 16.19 -17.34
CA SER A 234 -0.87 15.71 -16.14
C SER A 234 -2.37 15.78 -16.33
N ARG A 235 -2.86 16.85 -16.96
CA ARG A 235 -4.25 17.00 -17.36
C ARG A 235 -4.66 15.96 -18.42
N ALA A 236 -3.84 15.74 -19.46
CA ALA A 236 -4.12 14.69 -20.43
C ALA A 236 -4.14 13.29 -19.78
N PHE A 237 -3.19 12.99 -18.87
CA PHE A 237 -3.15 11.74 -18.11
C PHE A 237 -4.37 11.59 -17.19
N ALA A 238 -4.78 12.65 -16.51
CA ALA A 238 -5.97 12.64 -15.67
C ALA A 238 -7.26 12.49 -16.50
N ALA A 239 -7.31 13.02 -17.73
CA ALA A 239 -8.42 12.83 -18.66
C ALA A 239 -8.50 11.40 -19.15
N LEU A 240 -7.35 10.81 -19.45
CA LEU A 240 -7.21 9.39 -19.79
C LEU A 240 -7.49 8.50 -18.58
N THR A 241 -7.31 9.03 -17.37
CA THR A 241 -7.65 8.35 -16.12
C THR A 241 -9.18 8.23 -15.95
N ILE A 242 -10.00 9.07 -16.59
CA ILE A 242 -11.48 8.96 -16.49
C ILE A 242 -11.99 7.63 -17.10
N PRO A 243 -11.76 7.30 -18.39
CA PRO A 243 -12.17 6.01 -18.95
C PRO A 243 -11.39 4.86 -18.31
N PHE A 244 -10.15 5.10 -17.87
CA PHE A 244 -9.38 4.14 -17.10
C PHE A 244 -10.10 3.81 -15.80
N THR A 245 -10.47 4.76 -14.93
CA THR A 245 -11.17 4.51 -13.65
C THR A 245 -12.54 3.89 -13.83
N ALA A 246 -13.32 4.34 -14.82
CA ALA A 246 -14.60 3.72 -15.16
C ALA A 246 -14.44 2.26 -15.61
N SER A 247 -13.32 1.95 -16.28
CA SER A 247 -12.97 0.59 -16.70
C SER A 247 -12.00 -0.09 -15.74
N PHE A 248 -11.55 0.58 -14.68
CA PHE A 248 -10.37 0.17 -13.90
C PHE A 248 -10.76 -1.00 -13.05
N ALA A 249 -11.91 -0.92 -12.38
CA ALA A 249 -12.49 -2.04 -11.67
C ALA A 249 -12.60 -3.28 -12.59
N LYS A 250 -13.10 -3.11 -13.82
CA LYS A 250 -13.24 -4.19 -14.80
C LYS A 250 -11.90 -4.76 -15.27
N VAL A 251 -10.95 -3.92 -15.65
CA VAL A 251 -9.63 -4.33 -16.15
C VAL A 251 -8.78 -4.91 -15.03
N PHE A 252 -8.77 -4.28 -13.85
CA PHE A 252 -8.12 -4.78 -12.65
C PHE A 252 -8.67 -6.14 -12.27
N MET A 253 -10.00 -6.31 -12.24
CA MET A 253 -10.63 -7.61 -11.98
C MET A 253 -10.27 -8.63 -13.06
N LYS A 254 -10.25 -8.26 -14.34
CA LYS A 254 -9.87 -9.19 -15.42
C LYS A 254 -8.42 -9.66 -15.30
N ILE A 255 -7.50 -8.76 -14.96
CA ILE A 255 -6.10 -9.08 -14.69
C ILE A 255 -5.98 -9.95 -13.44
N LEU A 256 -6.72 -9.61 -12.39
CA LEU A 256 -6.72 -10.33 -11.13
C LEU A 256 -7.33 -11.72 -11.26
N GLN A 257 -8.39 -11.88 -12.05
CA GLN A 257 -9.04 -13.15 -12.37
C GLN A 257 -8.13 -14.03 -13.25
N PHE A 258 -7.32 -13.41 -14.12
CA PHE A 258 -6.26 -14.12 -14.82
C PHE A 258 -5.14 -14.58 -13.88
N LEU A 259 -4.82 -13.80 -12.83
CA LEU A 259 -3.75 -14.10 -11.88
C LEU A 259 -4.19 -15.02 -10.73
N LEU A 260 -5.47 -14.97 -10.36
CA LEU A 260 -6.11 -15.68 -9.26
C LEU A 260 -7.46 -16.20 -9.77
N PRO A 261 -7.61 -17.51 -10.03
CA PRO A 261 -8.88 -18.11 -10.42
C PRO A 261 -9.83 -18.10 -9.22
N THR A 262 -10.43 -16.94 -8.96
CA THR A 262 -11.45 -16.73 -7.93
C THR A 262 -12.78 -16.52 -8.63
N SER A 263 -13.82 -17.15 -8.09
CA SER A 263 -15.19 -17.13 -8.60
C SER A 263 -15.93 -15.81 -8.35
N ALA A 264 -15.22 -14.75 -7.96
CA ALA A 264 -15.82 -13.44 -7.76
C ALA A 264 -16.36 -12.97 -9.11
N GLY A 265 -17.68 -12.74 -9.17
CA GLY A 265 -18.40 -12.35 -10.39
C GLY A 265 -17.96 -10.99 -10.94
N ASP A 266 -18.69 -10.44 -11.90
CA ASP A 266 -18.44 -9.09 -12.43
C ASP A 266 -18.74 -8.01 -11.37
N VAL A 267 -17.80 -7.79 -10.45
CA VAL A 267 -18.01 -6.92 -9.28
C VAL A 267 -17.56 -5.49 -9.60
N THR A 268 -18.50 -4.67 -10.09
CA THR A 268 -18.38 -3.20 -10.03
C THR A 268 -19.53 -2.66 -9.19
N GLN A 269 -19.41 -2.86 -7.88
CA GLN A 269 -20.42 -2.46 -6.89
C GLN A 269 -20.25 -0.99 -6.51
N SER A 270 -21.36 -0.28 -6.29
CA SER A 270 -21.35 1.12 -5.83
C SER A 270 -20.57 1.32 -4.53
N ALA A 271 -20.47 0.28 -3.68
CA ALA A 271 -19.73 0.27 -2.42
C ALA A 271 -18.26 0.71 -2.55
N ILE A 272 -17.53 0.28 -3.60
CA ILE A 272 -16.09 0.59 -3.73
C ILE A 272 -15.83 2.08 -3.98
N PHE A 273 -16.78 2.78 -4.60
CA PHE A 273 -16.67 4.21 -4.87
C PHE A 273 -16.76 5.03 -3.58
N CYS A 274 -17.47 4.54 -2.55
CA CYS A 274 -17.49 5.16 -1.23
C CYS A 274 -16.09 5.20 -0.61
N TYR A 275 -15.32 4.10 -0.74
CA TYR A 275 -13.92 4.06 -0.36
C TYR A 275 -13.06 5.01 -1.21
N TRP A 276 -13.16 4.96 -2.55
CA TRP A 276 -12.30 5.76 -3.44
C TRP A 276 -12.48 7.26 -3.26
N ILE A 277 -13.72 7.74 -3.23
CA ILE A 277 -14.01 9.17 -3.08
C ILE A 277 -13.48 9.65 -1.73
N THR A 278 -13.78 8.93 -0.65
CA THR A 278 -13.30 9.28 0.69
C THR A 278 -11.77 9.28 0.76
N SER A 279 -11.14 8.27 0.16
CA SER A 279 -9.69 8.18 0.00
C SER A 279 -9.11 9.40 -0.73
N ASN A 280 -9.70 9.82 -1.85
CA ASN A 280 -9.21 10.95 -2.64
C ASN A 280 -9.39 12.25 -1.87
N LEU A 281 -10.52 12.45 -1.20
CA LEU A 281 -10.77 13.62 -0.36
C LEU A 281 -9.77 13.72 0.80
N PHE A 282 -9.42 12.58 1.43
CA PHE A 282 -8.35 12.54 2.43
C PHE A 282 -7.02 12.99 1.83
N SER A 283 -6.62 12.43 0.68
CA SER A 283 -5.38 12.76 -0.01
C SER A 283 -5.30 14.23 -0.43
N LEU A 284 -6.42 14.80 -0.88
CA LEU A 284 -6.54 16.22 -1.18
C LEU A 284 -6.35 17.07 0.08
N SER A 285 -7.05 16.74 1.15
CA SER A 285 -6.97 17.45 2.44
C SER A 285 -5.55 17.40 3.00
N TYR A 286 -4.95 16.21 3.04
CA TYR A 286 -3.56 15.97 3.40
C TYR A 286 -2.59 16.82 2.57
N GLY A 287 -2.73 16.80 1.24
CA GLY A 287 -1.87 17.57 0.33
C GLY A 287 -1.99 19.08 0.55
N LEU A 288 -3.20 19.60 0.76
CA LEU A 288 -3.43 21.01 1.06
C LEU A 288 -2.82 21.44 2.40
N VAL A 289 -2.87 20.57 3.41
CA VAL A 289 -2.26 20.84 4.73
C VAL A 289 -0.73 20.89 4.60
N ILE A 290 -0.13 19.92 3.90
CA ILE A 290 1.33 19.86 3.78
C ILE A 290 1.90 20.95 2.89
N LYS A 291 1.15 21.46 1.91
CA LYS A 291 1.60 22.62 1.11
C LYS A 291 2.00 23.83 1.95
N LYS A 292 1.47 23.98 3.16
CA LYS A 292 1.79 25.10 4.05
C LYS A 292 3.27 25.04 4.48
N PRO A 293 4.08 26.08 4.24
CA PRO A 293 5.51 26.08 4.59
C PRO A 293 5.80 25.76 6.06
N LYS A 294 5.00 26.30 6.98
CA LYS A 294 5.11 26.03 8.42
C LYS A 294 4.93 24.55 8.77
N VAL A 295 4.05 23.85 8.04
CA VAL A 295 3.83 22.41 8.23
C VAL A 295 5.00 21.62 7.68
N LYS A 296 5.55 22.02 6.53
CA LYS A 296 6.76 21.39 5.96
C LYS A 296 7.95 21.54 6.90
N GLU A 297 8.14 22.72 7.46
CA GLU A 297 9.20 23.00 8.44
C GLU A 297 9.04 22.14 9.70
N PHE A 298 7.84 22.14 10.30
CA PHE A 298 7.53 21.33 11.49
C PHE A 298 7.77 19.83 11.24
N LEU A 299 7.38 19.34 10.06
CA LEU A 299 7.57 17.95 9.69
C LEU A 299 9.00 17.64 9.22
N GLY A 300 9.88 18.63 9.01
CA GLY A 300 11.23 18.43 8.47
C GLY A 300 11.24 17.96 7.01
N ILE A 301 10.28 18.42 6.20
CA ILE A 301 10.19 18.14 4.76
C ILE A 301 11.07 19.18 4.03
N PRO A 302 12.03 18.74 3.18
CA PRO A 302 12.86 19.67 2.42
C PRO A 302 12.02 20.60 1.54
N ILE A 303 12.23 21.91 1.68
CA ILE A 303 11.61 22.91 0.81
C ILE A 303 12.32 22.86 -0.54
N ILE A 304 11.57 22.68 -1.61
CA ILE A 304 12.11 22.67 -2.98
C ILE A 304 12.33 24.13 -3.38
N PRO A 305 13.58 24.57 -3.63
CA PRO A 305 13.85 25.94 -4.05
C PRO A 305 13.28 26.17 -5.46
N VAL A 306 12.56 27.27 -5.63
CA VAL A 306 12.04 27.68 -6.94
C VAL A 306 13.21 28.15 -7.79
N THR A 307 13.67 27.32 -8.73
CA THR A 307 14.68 27.73 -9.71
C THR A 307 14.05 28.72 -10.71
N PRO A 308 14.66 29.88 -11.01
CA PRO A 308 14.17 30.77 -12.06
C PRO A 308 14.21 30.08 -13.43
N PRO A 309 13.31 30.44 -14.37
CA PRO A 309 13.18 29.76 -15.65
C PRO A 309 14.45 29.94 -16.49
N SER A 310 15.29 28.91 -16.57
CA SER A 310 16.43 28.86 -17.49
C SER A 310 15.98 28.28 -18.83
N THR A 311 16.17 29.05 -19.90
CA THR A 311 15.59 28.90 -21.26
C THR A 311 15.99 27.63 -22.04
N ASN A 312 16.78 26.70 -21.49
CA ASN A 312 17.30 25.54 -22.25
C ASN A 312 17.40 24.25 -21.40
N GLN A 313 16.29 23.76 -20.85
CA GLN A 313 16.26 22.40 -20.25
C GLN A 313 15.39 21.47 -21.10
N LYS A 314 16.02 20.41 -21.65
CA LYS A 314 15.35 19.34 -22.41
C LYS A 314 14.38 18.55 -21.51
N PRO A 315 13.34 17.90 -22.07
CA PRO A 315 12.26 17.30 -21.29
C PRO A 315 12.79 16.35 -20.22
N GLY A 316 12.37 16.61 -18.98
CA GLY A 316 12.82 15.88 -17.80
C GLY A 316 12.60 14.38 -17.92
N LEU A 317 13.55 13.64 -17.36
CA LEU A 317 13.68 12.19 -17.32
C LEU A 317 12.36 11.38 -17.39
N SER A 318 12.19 10.54 -18.42
CA SER A 318 11.17 9.48 -18.41
C SER A 318 11.58 8.38 -17.41
N PHE A 319 10.80 8.24 -16.34
CA PHE A 319 11.03 7.25 -15.27
C PHE A 319 11.14 5.82 -15.83
N PHE A 320 10.33 5.49 -16.83
CA PHE A 320 10.33 4.17 -17.49
C PHE A 320 11.60 3.90 -18.28
N ASP A 321 12.15 4.91 -18.97
CA ASP A 321 13.44 4.76 -19.68
C ASP A 321 14.58 4.51 -18.70
N SER A 322 14.52 5.15 -17.53
CA SER A 322 15.53 5.01 -16.48
C SER A 322 15.48 3.63 -15.84
N LEU A 323 14.28 3.10 -15.62
CA LEU A 323 14.04 1.74 -15.11
C LEU A 323 14.52 0.67 -16.09
N LYS A 324 14.16 0.82 -17.37
CA LYS A 324 14.58 -0.10 -18.44
C LYS A 324 16.09 -0.09 -18.62
N LYS A 325 16.71 1.09 -18.55
CA LYS A 325 18.17 1.25 -18.66
C LYS A 325 18.92 0.78 -17.41
N TYR A 326 18.36 0.99 -16.21
CA TYR A 326 18.93 0.45 -14.96
C TYR A 326 18.91 -1.08 -14.95
N ALA A 327 17.79 -1.69 -15.31
CA ALA A 327 17.68 -3.14 -15.46
C ALA A 327 18.67 -3.68 -16.50
N ALA A 328 18.80 -3.01 -17.66
CA ALA A 328 19.76 -3.38 -18.69
C ALA A 328 21.23 -3.22 -18.24
N ALA A 329 21.54 -2.19 -17.44
CA ALA A 329 22.87 -1.96 -16.88
C ALA A 329 23.23 -3.00 -15.82
N GLN A 330 22.29 -3.36 -14.93
CA GLN A 330 22.48 -4.43 -13.94
C GLN A 330 22.69 -5.79 -14.63
N GLN A 331 21.93 -6.04 -15.70
CA GLN A 331 22.08 -7.26 -16.50
C GLN A 331 23.45 -7.31 -17.19
N LYS A 332 23.89 -6.21 -17.81
CA LYS A 332 25.24 -6.10 -18.40
C LYS A 332 26.35 -6.27 -17.37
N GLN A 333 26.20 -5.73 -16.16
CA GLN A 333 27.20 -5.86 -15.09
C GLN A 333 27.28 -7.31 -14.58
N SER A 334 26.14 -8.01 -14.47
CA SER A 334 26.12 -9.45 -14.12
C SER A 334 26.73 -10.35 -15.20
N LEU A 335 26.53 -10.00 -16.48
CA LEU A 335 27.12 -10.69 -17.63
C LEU A 335 28.63 -10.42 -17.74
N SER A 336 29.07 -9.20 -17.47
CA SER A 336 30.48 -8.81 -17.42
C SER A 336 31.21 -9.48 -16.26
N SER A 337 30.63 -9.56 -15.05
CA SER A 337 31.23 -10.31 -13.93
C SER A 337 31.31 -11.82 -14.20
N ARG A 338 30.37 -12.35 -15.00
CA ARG A 338 30.37 -13.76 -15.42
C ARG A 338 31.36 -14.04 -16.57
N ALA A 339 31.61 -13.05 -17.42
CA ALA A 339 32.64 -13.10 -18.45
C ALA A 339 34.05 -12.92 -17.85
N GLU A 340 34.23 -12.03 -16.88
CA GLU A 340 35.51 -11.85 -16.15
C GLU A 340 35.86 -13.03 -15.25
N ALA A 341 34.85 -13.71 -14.68
CA ALA A 341 35.06 -15.00 -14.01
C ALA A 341 35.48 -16.11 -14.98
N SER A 342 35.14 -15.98 -16.27
CA SER A 342 35.56 -16.93 -17.32
C SER A 342 36.90 -16.57 -17.97
N SER A 343 37.41 -15.35 -17.80
CA SER A 343 38.63 -14.86 -18.47
C SER A 343 39.86 -14.75 -17.57
N LYS A 344 39.75 -15.06 -16.27
CA LYS A 344 40.94 -15.28 -15.42
C LYS A 344 41.58 -16.62 -15.82
N PRO A 345 42.88 -16.65 -16.19
CA PRO A 345 43.57 -17.92 -16.37
C PRO A 345 43.72 -18.54 -14.98
N THR A 346 42.86 -19.50 -14.67
CA THR A 346 43.03 -20.39 -13.53
C THR A 346 44.31 -21.17 -13.77
N ASN A 347 45.44 -20.66 -13.28
CA ASN A 347 46.66 -21.43 -13.13
C ASN A 347 46.49 -22.39 -11.93
N GLN A 348 45.49 -23.26 -12.00
CA GLN A 348 45.49 -24.52 -11.28
C GLN A 348 45.61 -25.58 -12.36
N ARG A 349 46.80 -26.18 -12.42
CA ARG A 349 47.10 -27.37 -13.21
C ARG A 349 46.13 -28.47 -12.78
N ILE A 350 44.98 -28.55 -13.44
CA ILE A 350 44.05 -29.67 -13.32
C ILE A 350 44.83 -30.87 -13.84
N ALA A 351 45.21 -31.78 -12.94
CA ALA A 351 45.86 -33.02 -13.33
C ALA A 351 44.92 -33.75 -14.32
N PRO A 352 45.41 -34.25 -15.46
CA PRO A 352 44.57 -34.93 -16.43
C PRO A 352 43.83 -36.07 -15.73
N THR A 353 42.58 -36.29 -16.12
CA THR A 353 41.60 -37.20 -15.51
C THR A 353 42.13 -38.64 -15.31
N SER A 354 43.18 -39.02 -16.05
CA SER A 354 43.94 -40.25 -15.88
C SER A 354 44.70 -40.33 -14.54
N ALA A 355 45.31 -39.24 -14.08
CA ALA A 355 46.06 -39.18 -12.83
C ALA A 355 45.13 -39.26 -11.60
N LEU A 356 43.93 -38.66 -11.68
CA LEU A 356 42.90 -38.76 -10.65
C LEU A 356 42.36 -40.19 -10.54
N ASN A 357 42.08 -40.83 -11.68
CA ASN A 357 41.64 -42.23 -11.71
C ASN A 357 42.71 -43.22 -11.22
N GLN A 358 43.99 -42.95 -11.48
CA GLN A 358 45.09 -43.76 -10.93
C GLN A 358 45.18 -43.61 -9.40
N ARG A 359 44.98 -42.40 -8.88
CA ARG A 359 45.02 -42.14 -7.43
C ARG A 359 43.84 -42.73 -6.69
N ILE A 360 42.65 -42.77 -7.32
CA ILE A 360 41.49 -43.48 -6.79
C ILE A 360 41.75 -44.99 -6.76
N LYS A 361 42.30 -45.57 -7.83
CA LYS A 361 42.66 -47.01 -7.84
C LYS A 361 43.74 -47.37 -6.83
N SER A 362 44.73 -46.49 -6.58
CA SER A 362 45.75 -46.76 -5.56
C SER A 362 45.15 -46.71 -4.15
N LEU A 363 44.27 -45.74 -3.86
CA LEU A 363 43.58 -45.62 -2.58
C LEU A 363 42.62 -46.79 -2.33
N GLU A 364 41.91 -47.28 -3.36
CA GLU A 364 41.08 -48.49 -3.22
C GLU A 364 41.91 -49.75 -2.90
N LYS A 365 43.10 -49.88 -3.50
CA LYS A 365 44.02 -50.98 -3.18
C LYS A 365 44.53 -50.89 -1.74
N GLU A 366 44.84 -49.69 -1.26
CA GLU A 366 45.34 -49.45 0.10
C GLU A 366 44.26 -49.73 1.16
N VAL A 367 43.02 -49.33 0.89
CA VAL A 367 41.86 -49.60 1.76
C VAL A 367 41.51 -51.09 1.76
N LYS A 368 41.57 -51.78 0.62
CA LYS A 368 41.39 -53.25 0.55
C LYS A 368 42.51 -54.00 1.26
N GLY A 369 43.75 -53.52 1.20
CA GLY A 369 44.89 -54.05 1.96
C GLY A 369 44.69 -53.92 3.47
N ARG A 370 44.29 -52.73 3.94
CA ARG A 370 43.98 -52.49 5.37
C ARG A 370 42.80 -53.31 5.89
N LYS A 371 41.76 -53.56 5.08
CA LYS A 371 40.64 -54.43 5.47
C LYS A 371 41.05 -55.91 5.59
N LYS A 372 42.04 -56.37 4.83
CA LYS A 372 42.57 -57.75 4.94
C LYS A 372 43.50 -57.96 6.14
N GLY A 373 44.19 -56.91 6.60
CA GLY A 373 45.06 -56.95 7.79
C GLY A 373 44.33 -56.88 9.13
N LYS A 374 43.02 -56.55 9.15
CA LYS A 374 42.21 -56.46 10.39
C LYS A 374 41.34 -57.70 10.66
N ARG A 375 41.53 -58.79 9.90
CA ARG A 375 40.78 -60.05 10.01
C ARG A 375 41.68 -61.28 10.22
N ARG A 376 42.89 -61.08 10.73
CA ARG A 376 43.76 -62.16 11.21
C ARG A 376 44.12 -61.92 12.66
#